data_AF-A0A937ST10-F1
#
_entry.id   AF-A0A937ST10-F1
#
_cell.length_a   1.000
_cell.length_b   1.000
_cell.length_c   1.000
_cell.angle_alpha   90.00
_cell.angle_beta   90.00
_cell.angle_gamma   90.00
#
_symmetry.space_group_name_H-M   'P 1'
#
loop_
_entity.id
_entity.type
_entity.pdbx_description
1 polymer ?
#
loop_
_entity_poly.entity_id
_entity_poly.type
_entity_poly.pdbx_seq_one_letter_code
_entity_poly.pdbx_strand_id
1 'polypeptide(L)'
;MTKAVKRGGVNVRKWVRDRIVFLAMTIFVVGAGTYIGSEKLFDAHSIWLHPVREFALLISLIGVISLGYEVFLRELTFNEYKEALEEIVNPDAVRLGIHGIYKNRSELAQATSFEELFKNVKEEIFIGGSSLLSISTASRELIKERVLSGIKIRLLLIDPNSPVVELITKQGGGKHTFLNEIKTSLLLLQKLHDEIQQDSPLENKGRLIVHSYDTIPSHSFISIDPELSSGVIVADIGPYLGRSTPRPSMLVVNKKKGMFEYWKEMNEIMWESSTPVDMDAADPIAAKTKTLVLASSSETEYYETDSETWMKASICQMGSGWRAIKGSQWIWVREMVSLEEAKTGSQHKFRFKFDLPINNPNAIRQADILLRSDDTCHISVNNVSLKQEYGGAEYPDPFLIDIEQFVQAGENTISFELISYAQPDAKDPGDNPSGLIYRLHIEYS
;
A
#
# COMPACT_ATOMS: atom_id res chain seq x y z
N MET A 1 -33.64 24.53 -5.75
CA MET A 1 -33.77 24.52 -4.27
C MET A 1 -33.76 23.07 -3.81
N THR A 2 -32.57 22.58 -3.44
CA THR A 2 -32.36 21.24 -2.91
C THR A 2 -31.63 21.42 -1.58
N LYS A 3 -32.27 20.98 -0.48
CA LYS A 3 -31.80 21.19 0.89
C LYS A 3 -30.45 20.50 1.11
N ALA A 4 -29.48 21.27 1.58
CA ALA A 4 -28.17 20.82 2.03
C ALA A 4 -28.29 19.91 3.26
N VAL A 5 -27.64 18.75 3.22
CA VAL A 5 -27.41 17.89 4.39
C VAL A 5 -26.03 18.27 4.96
N LYS A 6 -26.02 18.92 6.12
CA LYS A 6 -24.80 19.24 6.88
C LYS A 6 -24.12 17.94 7.35
N ARG A 7 -22.83 17.76 7.05
CA ARG A 7 -21.99 16.71 7.64
C ARG A 7 -20.71 17.31 8.25
N GLY A 8 -20.88 18.07 9.32
CA GLY A 8 -19.85 18.17 10.36
C GLY A 8 -20.17 17.12 11.40
N GLY A 9 -19.55 15.94 11.32
CA GLY A 9 -19.81 14.85 12.25
C GLY A 9 -18.52 14.45 12.92
N VAL A 10 -18.40 14.74 14.22
CA VAL A 10 -17.71 13.82 15.16
C VAL A 10 -18.06 12.41 14.72
N ASN A 11 -17.12 11.45 14.70
CA ASN A 11 -17.47 10.06 14.39
C ASN A 11 -18.47 9.58 15.46
N VAL A 12 -19.76 9.88 15.24
CA VAL A 12 -20.83 9.87 16.23
C VAL A 12 -20.92 8.48 16.81
N ARG A 13 -20.59 7.49 15.99
CA ARG A 13 -20.50 6.10 16.36
C ARG A 13 -19.43 5.82 17.43
N LYS A 14 -18.19 6.29 17.23
CA LYS A 14 -17.11 6.14 18.22
C LYS A 14 -17.43 6.93 19.49
N TRP A 15 -17.92 8.16 19.34
CA TRP A 15 -18.28 9.02 20.47
C TRP A 15 -19.47 8.47 21.30
N VAL A 16 -20.50 7.93 20.65
CA VAL A 16 -21.64 7.27 21.32
C VAL A 16 -21.17 5.99 22.01
N ARG A 17 -20.35 5.17 21.34
CA ARG A 17 -19.79 3.94 21.92
C ARG A 17 -19.01 4.24 23.20
N ASP A 18 -18.08 5.19 23.14
CA ASP A 18 -17.22 5.51 24.28
C ASP A 18 -18.05 6.02 25.47
N ARG A 19 -19.15 6.76 25.21
CA ARG A 19 -20.10 7.18 26.26
C ARG A 19 -20.93 6.04 26.84
N ILE A 20 -21.38 5.08 26.02
CA ILE A 20 -22.15 3.94 26.51
C ILE A 20 -21.25 3.00 27.34
N VAL A 21 -20.01 2.74 26.89
CA VAL A 21 -19.04 1.94 27.64
C VAL A 21 -18.69 2.63 28.96
N PHE A 22 -18.44 3.94 28.94
CA PHE A 22 -18.20 4.73 30.15
C PHE A 22 -19.39 4.67 31.13
N LEU A 23 -20.62 4.77 30.63
CA LEU A 23 -21.83 4.67 31.43
C LEU A 23 -21.97 3.27 32.06
N ALA A 24 -21.78 2.20 31.27
CA ALA A 24 -21.86 0.82 31.75
C ALA A 24 -20.80 0.54 32.84
N MET A 25 -19.58 1.02 32.65
CA MET A 25 -18.51 0.93 33.64
C MET A 25 -18.84 1.72 34.91
N THR A 26 -19.40 2.91 34.78
CA THR A 26 -19.81 3.74 35.91
C THR A 26 -20.92 3.06 36.72
N ILE A 27 -21.94 2.51 36.06
CA ILE A 27 -23.02 1.75 36.69
C ILE A 27 -22.46 0.55 37.46
N PHE A 28 -21.53 -0.19 36.84
CA PHE A 28 -20.87 -1.31 37.50
C PHE A 28 -20.11 -0.89 38.76
N VAL A 29 -19.26 0.13 38.66
CA VAL A 29 -18.42 0.63 39.78
C VAL A 29 -19.29 1.17 40.91
N VAL A 30 -20.35 1.91 40.60
CA VAL A 30 -21.30 2.42 41.59
C VAL A 30 -22.02 1.26 42.28
N GLY A 31 -22.52 0.26 41.54
CA GLY A 31 -23.17 -0.91 42.13
C GLY A 31 -22.23 -1.70 43.04
N ALA A 32 -21.03 -2.02 42.56
CA ALA A 32 -20.02 -2.76 43.33
C ALA A 32 -19.54 -1.97 44.56
N GLY A 33 -19.27 -0.67 44.41
CA GLY A 33 -18.86 0.21 45.50
C GLY A 33 -19.94 0.33 46.57
N THR A 34 -21.21 0.45 46.17
CA THR A 34 -22.34 0.50 47.12
C THR A 34 -22.52 -0.84 47.83
N TYR A 35 -22.35 -1.96 47.14
CA TYR A 35 -22.43 -3.29 47.73
C TYR A 35 -21.36 -3.52 48.81
N ILE A 36 -20.11 -3.17 48.51
CA ILE A 36 -18.97 -3.29 49.43
C ILE A 36 -19.08 -2.27 50.58
N GLY A 37 -19.51 -1.05 50.28
CA GLY A 37 -19.61 0.04 51.27
C GLY A 37 -20.84 -0.01 52.17
N SER A 38 -21.86 -0.80 51.82
CA SER A 38 -23.12 -0.89 52.57
C SER A 38 -22.92 -1.31 54.05
N GLU A 39 -21.95 -2.17 54.35
CA GLU A 39 -21.62 -2.60 55.73
C GLU A 39 -20.98 -1.50 56.58
N LYS A 40 -20.41 -0.46 55.95
CA LYS A 40 -19.85 0.70 56.67
C LYS A 40 -20.90 1.79 56.91
N LEU A 41 -21.97 1.80 56.13
CA LEU A 41 -23.02 2.82 56.17
C LEU A 41 -24.23 2.41 56.99
N PHE A 42 -24.51 1.11 57.08
CA PHE A 42 -25.64 0.57 57.83
C PHE A 42 -25.16 -0.39 58.90
N ASP A 43 -25.75 -0.28 60.08
CA ASP A 43 -25.48 -1.18 61.20
C ASP A 43 -25.93 -2.61 60.87
N ALA A 44 -25.27 -3.62 61.43
CA ALA A 44 -25.48 -5.03 61.07
C ALA A 44 -26.91 -5.53 61.32
N HIS A 45 -27.68 -4.84 62.16
CA HIS A 45 -29.06 -5.13 62.51
C HIS A 45 -30.07 -4.24 61.77
N SER A 46 -29.61 -3.42 60.82
CA SER A 46 -30.46 -2.54 60.02
C SER A 46 -31.31 -3.34 59.04
N ILE A 47 -32.63 -3.13 59.08
CA ILE A 47 -33.58 -3.70 58.13
C ILE A 47 -33.30 -3.29 56.67
N TRP A 48 -32.50 -2.25 56.45
CA TRP A 48 -32.17 -1.71 55.12
C TRP A 48 -30.90 -2.30 54.50
N LEU A 49 -30.05 -2.97 55.29
CA LEU A 49 -28.78 -3.49 54.80
C LEU A 49 -28.97 -4.52 53.68
N HIS A 50 -29.88 -5.47 53.87
CA HIS A 50 -30.18 -6.52 52.90
C HIS A 50 -30.78 -5.98 51.59
N PRO A 51 -31.87 -5.17 51.61
CA PRO A 51 -32.44 -4.58 50.39
C PRO A 51 -31.45 -3.74 49.59
N VAL A 52 -30.62 -2.94 50.27
CA VAL A 52 -29.63 -2.08 49.59
C VAL A 52 -28.53 -2.93 48.93
N ARG A 53 -28.10 -4.02 49.56
CA ARG A 53 -27.12 -4.95 48.98
C ARG A 53 -27.65 -5.67 47.74
N GLU A 54 -28.87 -6.20 47.80
CA GLU A 54 -29.48 -6.87 46.66
C GLU A 54 -29.69 -5.91 45.48
N PHE A 55 -30.12 -4.68 45.77
CA PHE A 55 -30.27 -3.65 44.75
C PHE A 55 -28.93 -3.23 44.14
N ALA A 56 -27.89 -3.09 44.96
CA ALA A 56 -26.54 -2.76 44.51
C ALA A 56 -25.92 -3.88 43.63
N LEU A 57 -26.16 -5.15 43.98
CA LEU A 57 -25.79 -6.30 43.16
C LEU A 57 -26.50 -6.29 41.81
N LEU A 58 -27.81 -5.99 41.80
CA LEU A 58 -28.58 -5.91 40.57
C LEU A 58 -28.07 -4.79 39.64
N ILE A 59 -27.75 -3.62 40.19
CA ILE A 59 -27.10 -2.52 39.45
C ILE A 59 -25.74 -2.96 38.89
N SER A 60 -24.92 -3.63 39.70
CA SER A 60 -23.61 -4.12 39.26
C SER A 60 -23.74 -5.13 38.10
N LEU A 61 -24.70 -6.06 38.22
CA LEU A 61 -24.97 -7.06 37.18
C LEU A 61 -25.43 -6.42 35.86
N ILE A 62 -26.30 -5.40 35.92
CA ILE A 62 -26.71 -4.62 34.75
C ILE A 62 -25.49 -3.96 34.07
N GLY A 63 -24.56 -3.42 34.85
CA GLY A 63 -23.31 -2.85 34.36
C GLY A 63 -22.44 -3.86 33.61
N VAL A 64 -22.24 -5.07 34.18
CA VAL A 64 -21.44 -6.14 33.55
C VAL A 64 -22.08 -6.63 32.25
N ILE A 65 -23.39 -6.89 32.25
CA ILE A 65 -24.10 -7.37 31.06
C ILE A 65 -24.05 -6.31 29.95
N SER A 66 -24.25 -5.03 30.28
CA SER A 66 -24.20 -3.94 29.32
C SER A 66 -22.80 -3.76 28.71
N LEU A 67 -21.75 -3.94 29.53
CA LEU A 67 -20.37 -3.85 29.07
C LEU A 67 -20.00 -5.05 28.17
N GLY A 68 -20.42 -6.27 28.54
CA GLY A 68 -20.23 -7.44 27.70
C GLY A 68 -20.95 -7.33 26.35
N TYR A 69 -22.15 -6.76 26.32
CA TYR A 69 -22.89 -6.53 25.10
C TYR A 69 -22.18 -5.56 24.16
N GLU A 70 -21.74 -4.40 24.66
CA GLU A 70 -21.08 -3.38 23.82
C GLU A 70 -19.67 -3.76 23.37
N VAL A 71 -18.92 -4.49 24.20
CA VAL A 71 -17.54 -4.87 23.89
C VAL A 71 -17.47 -6.10 22.97
N PHE A 72 -18.37 -7.07 23.13
CA PHE A 72 -18.28 -8.34 22.40
C PHE A 72 -19.43 -8.57 21.43
N LEU A 73 -20.67 -8.56 21.94
CA LEU A 73 -21.82 -8.99 21.14
C LEU A 73 -22.13 -8.01 20.01
N ARG A 74 -21.96 -6.71 20.24
CA ARG A 74 -22.22 -5.67 19.24
C ARG A 74 -21.23 -5.73 18.09
N GLU A 75 -19.96 -6.03 18.34
CA GLU A 75 -18.95 -6.11 17.28
C GLU A 75 -19.17 -7.36 16.41
N LEU A 76 -19.44 -8.50 17.04
CA LEU A 76 -19.83 -9.74 16.35
C LEU A 76 -21.10 -9.55 15.50
N THR A 77 -22.19 -9.05 16.11
CA THR A 77 -23.43 -8.81 15.36
C THR A 77 -23.25 -7.75 14.29
N PHE A 78 -22.49 -6.67 14.53
CA PHE A 78 -22.32 -5.63 13.51
C PHE A 78 -21.52 -6.14 12.29
N ASN A 79 -20.52 -6.99 12.49
CA ASN A 79 -19.78 -7.57 11.37
C ASN A 79 -20.68 -8.51 10.55
N GLU A 80 -21.46 -9.37 11.21
CA GLU A 80 -22.47 -10.21 10.53
C GLU A 80 -23.53 -9.38 9.80
N TYR A 81 -24.05 -8.32 10.44
CA TYR A 81 -25.00 -7.42 9.80
C TYR A 81 -24.37 -6.66 8.63
N LYS A 82 -23.10 -6.26 8.72
CA LYS A 82 -22.40 -5.55 7.65
C LYS A 82 -22.19 -6.46 6.45
N GLU A 83 -21.75 -7.70 6.65
CA GLU A 83 -21.61 -8.70 5.59
C GLU A 83 -22.97 -8.98 4.93
N ALA A 84 -24.03 -9.17 5.73
CA ALA A 84 -25.39 -9.33 5.22
C ALA A 84 -25.89 -8.08 4.49
N LEU A 85 -25.55 -6.87 4.96
CA LEU A 85 -25.93 -5.61 4.31
C LEU A 85 -25.18 -5.40 2.99
N GLU A 86 -23.90 -5.76 2.91
CA GLU A 86 -23.11 -5.73 1.68
C GLU A 86 -23.65 -6.71 0.65
N GLU A 87 -24.08 -7.90 1.09
CA GLU A 87 -24.79 -8.89 0.26
C GLU A 87 -26.15 -8.36 -0.24
N ILE A 88 -26.84 -7.54 0.54
CA ILE A 88 -28.13 -6.92 0.15
C ILE A 88 -27.93 -5.70 -0.78
N VAL A 89 -26.90 -4.89 -0.54
CA VAL A 89 -26.69 -3.60 -1.24
C VAL A 89 -26.01 -3.80 -2.59
N ASN A 90 -25.16 -4.82 -2.73
CA ASN A 90 -24.53 -5.17 -4.01
C ASN A 90 -24.51 -6.69 -4.24
N PRO A 91 -25.69 -7.31 -4.42
CA PRO A 91 -25.82 -8.76 -4.53
C PRO A 91 -25.05 -9.32 -5.74
N ASP A 92 -24.93 -8.54 -6.82
CA ASP A 92 -24.19 -8.96 -8.00
C ASP A 92 -22.68 -8.98 -7.76
N ALA A 93 -22.09 -7.99 -7.09
CA ALA A 93 -20.66 -8.03 -6.77
C ALA A 93 -20.32 -9.22 -5.86
N VAL A 94 -21.14 -9.45 -4.82
CA VAL A 94 -20.96 -10.58 -3.89
C VAL A 94 -21.15 -11.92 -4.60
N ARG A 95 -22.16 -12.04 -5.48
CA ARG A 95 -22.38 -13.23 -6.32
C ARG A 95 -21.21 -13.48 -7.26
N LEU A 96 -20.66 -12.43 -7.84
CA LEU A 96 -19.53 -12.48 -8.76
C LEU A 96 -18.18 -12.68 -8.06
N GLY A 97 -18.14 -12.67 -6.72
CA GLY A 97 -16.89 -12.80 -5.96
C GLY A 97 -16.00 -11.56 -6.01
N ILE A 98 -16.56 -10.40 -6.37
CA ILE A 98 -15.84 -9.12 -6.35
C ILE A 98 -15.84 -8.63 -4.90
N HIS A 99 -14.67 -8.64 -4.27
CA HIS A 99 -14.49 -8.15 -2.90
C HIS A 99 -14.37 -6.62 -2.87
N GLY A 100 -13.75 -6.03 -3.89
CA GLY A 100 -13.60 -4.58 -3.98
C GLY A 100 -13.23 -4.10 -5.38
N ILE A 101 -13.63 -2.86 -5.69
CA ILE A 101 -13.20 -2.11 -6.87
C ILE A 101 -12.59 -0.81 -6.37
N TYR A 102 -11.33 -0.59 -6.70
CA TYR A 102 -10.51 0.53 -6.27
C TYR A 102 -10.18 1.38 -7.49
N LYS A 103 -10.12 2.70 -7.34
CA LYS A 103 -9.87 3.64 -8.44
C LYS A 103 -8.43 3.52 -8.96
N ASN A 104 -7.50 3.15 -8.07
CA ASN A 104 -6.08 3.01 -8.36
C ASN A 104 -5.38 2.11 -7.34
N ARG A 105 -4.10 1.83 -7.60
CA ARG A 105 -3.24 1.01 -6.73
C ARG A 105 -2.99 1.60 -5.34
N SER A 106 -3.02 2.92 -5.17
CA SER A 106 -2.86 3.53 -3.84
C SER A 106 -4.07 3.23 -2.96
N GLU A 107 -5.28 3.35 -3.50
CA GLU A 107 -6.52 3.00 -2.79
C GLU A 107 -6.60 1.49 -2.51
N LEU A 108 -6.16 0.64 -3.45
CA LEU A 108 -6.03 -0.80 -3.19
C LEU A 108 -5.03 -1.06 -2.04
N ALA A 109 -3.86 -0.42 -2.06
CA ALA A 109 -2.81 -0.63 -1.05
C ALA A 109 -3.22 -0.17 0.35
N GLN A 110 -4.13 0.80 0.46
CA GLN A 110 -4.76 1.20 1.73
C GLN A 110 -5.69 0.10 2.28
N ALA A 111 -6.38 -0.62 1.41
CA ALA A 111 -7.30 -1.69 1.80
C ALA A 111 -6.60 -3.03 2.04
N THR A 112 -5.58 -3.35 1.25
CA THR A 112 -4.79 -4.58 1.37
C THR A 112 -3.39 -4.32 0.81
N SER A 113 -2.37 -4.41 1.65
CA SER A 113 -1.00 -4.17 1.20
C SER A 113 -0.47 -5.36 0.38
N PHE A 114 0.57 -5.10 -0.42
CA PHE A 114 1.24 -6.16 -1.18
C PHE A 114 1.87 -7.22 -0.27
N GLU A 115 2.45 -6.79 0.85
CA GLU A 115 3.03 -7.69 1.86
C GLU A 115 1.95 -8.58 2.48
N GLU A 116 0.76 -8.02 2.74
CA GLU A 116 -0.37 -8.77 3.28
C GLU A 116 -0.88 -9.84 2.30
N LEU A 117 -0.99 -9.51 1.01
CA LEU A 117 -1.34 -10.47 -0.04
C LEU A 117 -0.35 -11.65 -0.09
N PHE A 118 0.93 -11.40 0.16
CA PHE A 118 1.99 -12.38 0.05
C PHE A 118 2.20 -13.17 1.35
N LYS A 119 1.67 -12.69 2.48
CA LYS A 119 1.96 -13.24 3.80
C LYS A 119 1.56 -14.71 3.96
N ASN A 120 0.40 -15.08 3.41
CA ASN A 120 -0.25 -16.37 3.65
C ASN A 120 -0.31 -17.28 2.40
N VAL A 121 0.55 -17.02 1.42
CA VAL A 121 0.64 -17.84 0.19
C VAL A 121 1.09 -19.25 0.54
N LYS A 122 0.43 -20.24 -0.05
CA LYS A 122 0.70 -21.67 0.21
C LYS A 122 1.43 -22.37 -0.92
N GLU A 123 1.10 -22.05 -2.17
CA GLU A 123 1.56 -22.80 -3.34
C GLU A 123 2.18 -21.89 -4.40
N GLU A 124 1.46 -20.84 -4.82
CA GLU A 124 1.84 -20.08 -6.00
C GLU A 124 1.47 -18.60 -5.95
N ILE A 125 2.39 -17.78 -6.46
CA ILE A 125 2.17 -16.38 -6.83
C ILE A 125 2.37 -16.27 -8.34
N PHE A 126 1.37 -15.73 -9.05
CA PHE A 126 1.46 -15.49 -10.49
C PHE A 126 1.16 -14.03 -10.81
N ILE A 127 2.17 -13.30 -11.30
CA ILE A 127 2.08 -11.85 -11.53
C ILE A 127 2.30 -11.56 -13.02
N GLY A 128 1.33 -10.87 -13.62
CA GLY A 128 1.40 -10.42 -15.01
C GLY A 128 1.32 -8.91 -15.11
N GLY A 129 2.19 -8.31 -15.93
CA GLY A 129 2.16 -6.88 -16.17
C GLY A 129 2.99 -6.48 -17.38
N SER A 130 3.02 -5.20 -17.70
CA SER A 130 3.69 -4.76 -18.93
C SER A 130 5.21 -4.71 -18.80
N SER A 131 5.74 -4.21 -17.68
CA SER A 131 7.19 -4.26 -17.42
C SER A 131 7.58 -4.94 -16.11
N LEU A 132 6.65 -5.09 -15.17
CA LEU A 132 6.93 -5.59 -13.80
C LEU A 132 7.97 -4.81 -12.98
N LEU A 133 8.31 -3.57 -13.37
CA LEU A 133 9.36 -2.80 -12.69
C LEU A 133 9.14 -2.69 -11.17
N SER A 134 7.92 -2.38 -10.73
CA SER A 134 7.60 -2.27 -9.30
C SER A 134 7.83 -3.59 -8.54
N ILE A 135 7.61 -4.71 -9.21
CA ILE A 135 7.74 -6.05 -8.66
C ILE A 135 9.21 -6.44 -8.56
N SER A 136 9.99 -6.17 -9.62
CA SER A 136 11.44 -6.43 -9.64
C SER A 136 12.25 -5.51 -8.71
N THR A 137 11.65 -4.40 -8.24
CA THR A 137 12.34 -3.42 -7.38
C THR A 137 11.81 -3.46 -5.96
N ALA A 138 10.57 -3.04 -5.73
CA ALA A 138 10.01 -2.86 -4.38
C ALA A 138 9.68 -4.20 -3.71
N SER A 139 9.28 -5.21 -4.49
CA SER A 139 8.90 -6.54 -3.97
C SER A 139 10.02 -7.58 -4.11
N ARG A 140 11.24 -7.16 -4.44
CA ARG A 140 12.37 -8.05 -4.73
C ARG A 140 12.70 -9.00 -3.56
N GLU A 141 12.92 -8.44 -2.37
CA GLU A 141 13.27 -9.23 -1.19
C GLU A 141 12.13 -10.16 -0.78
N LEU A 142 10.89 -9.69 -0.91
CA LEU A 142 9.71 -10.49 -0.65
C LEU A 142 9.60 -11.68 -1.63
N ILE A 143 9.91 -11.48 -2.92
CA ILE A 143 9.98 -12.57 -3.90
C ILE A 143 11.06 -13.57 -3.51
N LYS A 144 12.26 -13.09 -3.16
CA LYS A 144 13.37 -13.94 -2.71
C LYS A 144 12.95 -14.81 -1.53
N GLU A 145 12.43 -14.21 -0.47
CA GLU A 145 11.97 -14.89 0.75
C GLU A 145 10.91 -15.96 0.43
N ARG A 146 9.95 -15.64 -0.44
CA ARG A 146 8.87 -16.58 -0.81
C ARG A 146 9.39 -17.76 -1.63
N VAL A 147 10.30 -17.52 -2.58
CA VAL A 147 10.92 -18.62 -3.34
C VAL A 147 11.79 -19.49 -2.43
N LEU A 148 12.57 -18.89 -1.52
CA LEU A 148 13.41 -19.64 -0.56
C LEU A 148 12.58 -20.44 0.46
N SER A 149 11.34 -20.04 0.73
CA SER A 149 10.39 -20.79 1.57
C SER A 149 9.58 -21.86 0.82
N GLY A 150 9.86 -22.09 -0.47
CA GLY A 150 9.27 -23.18 -1.24
C GLY A 150 8.11 -22.79 -2.16
N ILE A 151 7.76 -21.51 -2.26
CA ILE A 151 6.66 -21.03 -3.11
C ILE A 151 7.09 -20.93 -4.57
N LYS A 152 6.20 -21.31 -5.49
CA LYS A 152 6.38 -21.10 -6.92
C LYS A 152 5.96 -19.68 -7.29
N ILE A 153 6.84 -18.95 -7.98
CA ILE A 153 6.54 -17.60 -8.47
C ILE A 153 6.65 -17.58 -9.99
N ARG A 154 5.53 -17.31 -10.66
CA ARG A 154 5.44 -17.06 -12.10
C ARG A 154 5.38 -15.56 -12.36
N LEU A 155 6.24 -15.06 -13.23
CA LEU A 155 6.26 -13.66 -13.65
C LEU A 155 6.09 -13.58 -15.17
N LEU A 156 5.20 -12.68 -15.61
CA LEU A 156 4.90 -12.46 -17.02
C LEU A 156 5.03 -10.97 -17.38
N LEU A 157 5.92 -10.65 -18.33
CA LEU A 157 6.18 -9.28 -18.80
C LEU A 157 6.26 -9.15 -20.32
N ILE A 158 6.15 -7.94 -20.87
CA ILE A 158 6.24 -7.76 -22.33
C ILE A 158 7.67 -8.01 -22.81
N ASP A 159 7.83 -8.72 -23.94
CA ASP A 159 9.11 -8.87 -24.62
C ASP A 159 9.63 -7.49 -25.08
N PRO A 160 10.83 -7.07 -24.67
CA PRO A 160 11.42 -5.79 -25.10
C PRO A 160 11.54 -5.64 -26.63
N ASN A 161 11.59 -6.75 -27.37
CA ASN A 161 11.68 -6.77 -28.83
C ASN A 161 10.31 -6.86 -29.52
N SER A 162 9.20 -6.90 -28.75
CA SER A 162 7.85 -6.96 -29.33
C SER A 162 7.52 -5.71 -30.14
N PRO A 163 6.83 -5.85 -31.29
CA PRO A 163 6.26 -4.72 -32.03
C PRO A 163 5.36 -3.81 -31.18
N VAL A 164 4.76 -4.34 -30.12
CA VAL A 164 3.94 -3.58 -29.16
C VAL A 164 4.77 -2.54 -28.41
N VAL A 165 6.01 -2.87 -28.02
CA VAL A 165 6.90 -1.93 -27.33
C VAL A 165 7.29 -0.79 -28.27
N GLU A 166 7.57 -1.11 -29.53
CA GLU A 166 7.85 -0.09 -30.55
C GLU A 166 6.64 0.84 -30.76
N LEU A 167 5.44 0.28 -30.86
CA LEU A 167 4.20 1.04 -31.01
C LEU A 167 3.97 1.99 -29.82
N ILE A 168 4.11 1.48 -28.59
CA ILE A 168 3.96 2.28 -27.36
C ILE A 168 5.02 3.39 -27.30
N THR A 169 6.27 3.07 -27.66
CA THR A 169 7.38 4.04 -27.70
C THR A 169 7.06 5.19 -28.67
N LYS A 170 6.55 4.87 -29.87
CA LYS A 170 6.11 5.88 -30.85
C LYS A 170 4.95 6.73 -30.31
N GLN A 171 3.96 6.13 -29.66
CA GLN A 171 2.85 6.86 -29.02
C GLN A 171 3.32 7.79 -27.89
N GLY A 172 4.39 7.41 -27.18
CA GLY A 172 5.03 8.21 -26.13
C GLY A 172 5.98 9.30 -26.63
N GLY A 173 5.95 9.62 -27.93
CA GLY A 173 6.81 10.66 -28.52
C GLY A 173 8.25 10.20 -28.77
N GLY A 174 8.50 8.89 -28.88
CA GLY A 174 9.82 8.31 -29.16
C GLY A 174 10.71 8.14 -27.93
N LYS A 175 10.23 8.46 -26.72
CA LYS A 175 10.98 8.22 -25.49
C LYS A 175 11.08 6.72 -25.21
N HIS A 176 12.30 6.17 -25.15
CA HIS A 176 12.56 4.76 -24.85
C HIS A 176 12.34 4.38 -23.37
N THR A 177 11.70 5.22 -22.57
CA THR A 177 11.46 4.98 -21.13
C THR A 177 10.79 3.63 -20.89
N PHE A 178 9.75 3.28 -21.65
CA PHE A 178 9.04 2.02 -21.45
C PHE A 178 9.89 0.79 -21.80
N LEU A 179 10.66 0.85 -22.90
CA LEU A 179 11.61 -0.19 -23.27
C LEU A 179 12.69 -0.38 -22.20
N ASN A 180 13.25 0.72 -21.70
CA ASN A 180 14.26 0.70 -20.66
C ASN A 180 13.69 0.09 -19.38
N GLU A 181 12.46 0.43 -18.99
CA GLU A 181 11.81 -0.19 -17.83
C GLU A 181 11.67 -1.71 -17.97
N ILE A 182 11.33 -2.23 -19.16
CA ILE A 182 11.27 -3.68 -19.41
C ILE A 182 12.67 -4.30 -19.26
N LYS A 183 13.67 -3.72 -19.92
CA LYS A 183 15.06 -4.21 -19.86
C LYS A 183 15.63 -4.21 -18.44
N THR A 184 15.42 -3.13 -17.70
CA THR A 184 15.80 -3.02 -16.29
C THR A 184 15.11 -4.09 -15.45
N SER A 185 13.83 -4.34 -15.68
CA SER A 185 13.10 -5.36 -14.93
C SER A 185 13.64 -6.76 -15.21
N LEU A 186 13.92 -7.11 -16.47
CA LEU A 186 14.57 -8.38 -16.84
C LEU A 186 15.92 -8.54 -16.15
N LEU A 187 16.77 -7.50 -16.22
CA LEU A 187 18.09 -7.50 -15.59
C LEU A 187 18.01 -7.72 -14.07
N LEU A 188 17.08 -7.04 -13.40
CA LEU A 188 16.89 -7.18 -11.95
C LEU A 188 16.37 -8.58 -11.59
N LEU A 189 15.48 -9.15 -12.41
CA LEU A 189 14.97 -10.51 -12.21
C LEU A 189 16.05 -11.58 -12.46
N GLN A 190 16.95 -11.37 -13.43
CA GLN A 190 18.11 -12.25 -13.65
C GLN A 190 19.04 -12.24 -12.45
N LYS A 191 19.40 -11.07 -11.93
CA LYS A 191 20.20 -10.96 -10.70
C LYS A 191 19.53 -11.61 -9.49
N LEU A 192 18.21 -11.43 -9.37
CA LEU A 192 17.43 -12.08 -8.32
C LEU A 192 17.45 -13.60 -8.46
N HIS A 193 17.36 -14.11 -9.70
CA HIS A 193 17.47 -15.53 -10.01
C HIS A 193 18.82 -16.10 -9.57
N ASP A 194 19.93 -15.43 -9.91
CA ASP A 194 21.28 -15.82 -9.50
C ASP A 194 21.44 -15.88 -7.97
N GLU A 195 20.92 -14.87 -7.27
CA GLU A 195 20.96 -14.86 -5.80
C GLU A 195 20.12 -15.98 -5.18
N ILE A 196 18.94 -16.26 -5.73
CA ILE A 196 18.11 -17.38 -5.29
C ILE A 196 18.86 -18.69 -5.52
N GLN A 197 19.50 -18.89 -6.67
CA GLN A 197 20.27 -20.10 -6.94
C GLN A 197 21.42 -20.28 -5.93
N GLN A 198 22.10 -19.20 -5.53
CA GLN A 198 23.19 -19.23 -4.55
C GLN A 198 22.70 -19.54 -3.13
N ASP A 199 21.59 -18.94 -2.72
CA ASP A 199 21.06 -19.05 -1.35
C ASP A 199 20.10 -20.24 -1.17
N SER A 200 19.66 -20.88 -2.26
CA SER A 200 18.63 -21.92 -2.21
C SER A 200 19.18 -23.23 -1.61
N PRO A 201 18.49 -23.80 -0.61
CA PRO A 201 18.77 -25.15 -0.13
C PRO A 201 18.64 -26.19 -1.25
N LEU A 202 19.45 -27.26 -1.19
CA LEU A 202 19.46 -28.37 -2.15
C LEU A 202 18.09 -29.05 -2.35
N GLU A 203 17.18 -28.96 -1.37
CA GLU A 203 15.85 -29.57 -1.38
C GLU A 203 14.70 -28.57 -1.60
N ASN A 204 15.00 -27.31 -1.93
CA ASN A 204 13.96 -26.29 -2.10
C ASN A 204 13.07 -26.58 -3.30
N LYS A 205 11.74 -26.56 -3.08
CA LYS A 205 10.73 -26.75 -4.14
C LYS A 205 10.31 -25.45 -4.81
N GLY A 206 10.64 -24.30 -4.21
CA GLY A 206 10.30 -22.99 -4.74
C GLY A 206 11.07 -22.69 -6.02
N ARG A 207 10.43 -21.96 -6.93
CA ARG A 207 11.01 -21.62 -8.24
C ARG A 207 10.55 -20.24 -8.68
N LEU A 208 11.50 -19.45 -9.18
CA LEU A 208 11.21 -18.21 -9.92
C LEU A 208 11.21 -18.53 -11.41
N ILE A 209 10.09 -18.34 -12.09
CA ILE A 209 9.91 -18.60 -13.52
C ILE A 209 9.46 -17.31 -14.18
N VAL A 210 10.17 -16.89 -15.22
CA VAL A 210 9.90 -15.63 -15.94
C VAL A 210 9.61 -15.95 -17.41
N HIS A 211 8.48 -15.46 -17.90
CA HIS A 211 8.08 -15.56 -19.30
C HIS A 211 7.83 -14.17 -19.89
N SER A 212 8.02 -14.05 -21.21
CA SER A 212 7.70 -12.84 -21.97
C SER A 212 6.55 -13.07 -22.96
N TYR A 213 5.77 -12.03 -23.22
CA TYR A 213 4.70 -12.05 -24.23
C TYR A 213 4.80 -10.85 -25.16
N ASP A 214 4.23 -10.94 -26.36
CA ASP A 214 4.38 -9.94 -27.41
C ASP A 214 3.06 -9.23 -27.81
N THR A 215 1.97 -9.52 -27.12
CA THR A 215 0.63 -8.94 -27.37
C THR A 215 0.29 -7.79 -26.41
N ILE A 216 -0.65 -6.91 -26.78
CA ILE A 216 -1.18 -5.88 -25.86
C ILE A 216 -2.00 -6.57 -24.77
N PRO A 217 -1.63 -6.44 -23.48
CA PRO A 217 -2.37 -7.10 -22.41
C PRO A 217 -3.69 -6.36 -22.16
N SER A 218 -4.78 -7.09 -21.92
CA SER A 218 -6.07 -6.46 -21.56
C SER A 218 -6.06 -5.88 -20.14
N HIS A 219 -5.21 -6.41 -19.26
CA HIS A 219 -5.09 -6.05 -17.86
C HIS A 219 -3.70 -6.43 -17.31
N SER A 220 -3.36 -5.97 -16.10
CA SER A 220 -2.26 -6.55 -15.31
C SER A 220 -2.84 -7.21 -14.07
N PHE A 221 -2.17 -8.20 -13.51
CA PHE A 221 -2.75 -9.01 -12.44
C PHE A 221 -1.74 -9.54 -11.43
N ILE A 222 -2.26 -9.94 -10.28
CA ILE A 222 -1.60 -10.76 -9.26
C ILE A 222 -2.59 -11.86 -8.88
N SER A 223 -2.23 -13.11 -9.13
CA SER A 223 -2.99 -14.28 -8.71
C SER A 223 -2.24 -14.95 -7.56
N ILE A 224 -2.94 -15.16 -6.46
CA ILE A 224 -2.45 -15.87 -5.29
C ILE A 224 -3.21 -17.18 -5.17
N ASP A 225 -2.46 -18.29 -5.13
CA ASP A 225 -2.98 -19.65 -4.99
C ASP A 225 -4.23 -19.92 -5.87
N PRO A 226 -4.14 -19.72 -7.21
CA PRO A 226 -5.32 -19.77 -8.10
C PRO A 226 -6.01 -21.14 -8.19
N GLU A 227 -5.33 -22.21 -7.75
CA GLU A 227 -5.89 -23.56 -7.66
C GLU A 227 -6.62 -23.84 -6.34
N LEU A 228 -6.44 -22.98 -5.33
CA LEU A 228 -7.06 -23.16 -4.02
C LEU A 228 -8.41 -22.44 -3.93
N SER A 229 -9.29 -22.97 -3.08
CA SER A 229 -10.55 -22.31 -2.74
C SER A 229 -10.36 -20.98 -2.01
N SER A 230 -9.19 -20.76 -1.41
CA SER A 230 -8.79 -19.49 -0.79
C SER A 230 -8.06 -18.55 -1.75
N GLY A 231 -8.02 -18.88 -3.05
CA GLY A 231 -7.33 -18.09 -4.06
C GLY A 231 -7.92 -16.69 -4.23
N VAL A 232 -7.03 -15.74 -4.54
CA VAL A 232 -7.37 -14.32 -4.72
C VAL A 232 -6.70 -13.80 -5.97
N ILE A 233 -7.42 -13.01 -6.77
CA ILE A 233 -6.89 -12.32 -7.94
C ILE A 233 -7.11 -10.82 -7.80
N VAL A 234 -6.03 -10.06 -7.94
CA VAL A 234 -6.06 -8.63 -8.19
C VAL A 234 -5.95 -8.42 -9.70
N ALA A 235 -6.90 -7.73 -10.32
CA ALA A 235 -6.87 -7.36 -11.73
C ALA A 235 -6.92 -5.83 -11.89
N ASP A 236 -5.85 -5.25 -12.43
CA ASP A 236 -5.81 -3.85 -12.85
C ASP A 236 -6.39 -3.73 -14.27
N ILE A 237 -7.54 -3.09 -14.39
CA ILE A 237 -8.34 -3.06 -15.61
C ILE A 237 -7.75 -2.06 -16.61
N GLY A 238 -7.51 -2.54 -17.83
CA GLY A 238 -7.07 -1.74 -18.98
C GLY A 238 -5.57 -1.87 -19.28
N PRO A 239 -5.18 -1.81 -20.57
CA PRO A 239 -3.80 -1.96 -20.99
C PRO A 239 -2.93 -0.83 -20.43
N TYR A 240 -1.75 -1.17 -19.93
CA TYR A 240 -0.72 -0.17 -19.65
C TYR A 240 0.05 0.12 -20.94
N LEU A 241 -0.23 1.27 -21.56
CA LEU A 241 0.38 1.72 -22.81
C LEU A 241 1.49 2.76 -22.55
N GLY A 242 2.33 2.54 -21.53
CA GLY A 242 3.41 3.47 -21.17
C GLY A 242 2.96 4.79 -20.53
N ARG A 243 1.69 4.90 -20.11
CA ARG A 243 1.11 6.12 -19.49
C ARG A 243 0.94 5.95 -17.98
N SER A 244 1.16 7.02 -17.23
CA SER A 244 1.00 7.07 -15.75
C SER A 244 -0.44 7.36 -15.28
N THR A 245 -1.44 7.15 -16.15
CA THR A 245 -2.84 7.36 -15.79
C THR A 245 -3.29 6.33 -14.75
N PRO A 246 -4.03 6.74 -13.70
CA PRO A 246 -4.64 5.82 -12.76
C PRO A 246 -5.49 4.76 -13.49
N ARG A 247 -5.36 3.49 -13.08
CA ARG A 247 -6.16 2.37 -13.60
C ARG A 247 -6.93 1.75 -12.44
N PRO A 248 -8.24 1.49 -12.60
CA PRO A 248 -9.00 0.78 -11.57
C PRO A 248 -8.44 -0.62 -11.32
N SER A 249 -8.45 -1.03 -10.06
CA SER A 249 -8.05 -2.36 -9.61
C SER A 249 -9.26 -3.09 -9.04
N MET A 250 -9.42 -4.37 -9.36
CA MET A 250 -10.48 -5.23 -8.84
C MET A 250 -9.87 -6.35 -8.03
N LEU A 251 -10.35 -6.55 -6.80
CA LEU A 251 -10.00 -7.69 -5.96
C LEU A 251 -11.11 -8.74 -6.04
N VAL A 252 -10.76 -9.95 -6.49
CA VAL A 252 -11.69 -11.04 -6.75
C VAL A 252 -11.29 -12.26 -5.94
N VAL A 253 -12.25 -12.85 -5.22
CA VAL A 253 -12.06 -14.08 -4.44
C VAL A 253 -12.67 -15.27 -5.17
N ASN A 254 -12.13 -16.47 -4.94
CA ASN A 254 -12.64 -17.69 -5.54
C ASN A 254 -14.07 -18.02 -5.07
N LYS A 255 -15.06 -17.68 -5.89
CA LYS A 255 -16.47 -18.04 -5.72
C LYS A 255 -16.99 -18.81 -6.92
N LYS A 256 -17.81 -19.83 -6.64
CA LYS A 256 -18.50 -20.64 -7.66
C LYS A 256 -19.38 -19.76 -8.55
N LYS A 257 -19.21 -19.87 -9.87
CA LYS A 257 -19.90 -19.04 -10.89
C LYS A 257 -19.62 -17.53 -10.75
N GLY A 258 -18.51 -17.17 -10.12
CA GLY A 258 -18.02 -15.79 -10.04
C GLY A 258 -17.08 -15.42 -11.20
N MET A 259 -16.48 -14.23 -11.09
CA MET A 259 -15.50 -13.69 -12.03
C MET A 259 -14.10 -14.26 -11.85
N PHE A 260 -13.85 -15.01 -10.76
CA PHE A 260 -12.54 -15.57 -10.48
C PHE A 260 -12.05 -16.48 -11.60
N GLU A 261 -12.90 -17.39 -12.08
CA GLU A 261 -12.55 -18.33 -13.15
C GLU A 261 -12.25 -17.60 -14.45
N TYR A 262 -13.03 -16.57 -14.78
CA TYR A 262 -12.78 -15.73 -15.95
C TYR A 262 -11.38 -15.09 -15.89
N TRP A 263 -11.01 -14.47 -14.77
CA TRP A 263 -9.69 -13.85 -14.64
C TRP A 263 -8.57 -14.89 -14.63
N LYS A 264 -8.76 -16.02 -13.95
CA LYS A 264 -7.82 -17.14 -13.96
C LYS A 264 -7.56 -17.63 -15.39
N GLU A 265 -8.62 -17.88 -16.16
CA GLU A 265 -8.52 -18.32 -17.55
C GLU A 265 -7.80 -17.28 -18.43
N MET A 266 -8.11 -15.99 -18.28
CA MET A 266 -7.40 -14.94 -19.02
C MET A 266 -5.90 -14.90 -18.68
N ASN A 267 -5.53 -15.09 -17.42
CA ASN A 267 -4.14 -15.11 -16.97
C ASN A 267 -3.39 -16.33 -17.53
N GLU A 268 -4.02 -17.50 -17.52
CA GLU A 268 -3.44 -18.73 -18.07
C GLU A 268 -3.32 -18.68 -19.59
N ILE A 269 -4.29 -18.13 -20.33
CA ILE A 269 -4.17 -17.93 -21.78
C ILE A 269 -2.95 -17.06 -22.10
N MET A 270 -2.75 -15.98 -21.34
CA MET A 270 -1.55 -15.15 -21.51
C MET A 270 -0.27 -15.94 -21.23
N TRP A 271 -0.25 -16.79 -20.20
CA TRP A 271 0.87 -17.66 -19.89
C TRP A 271 1.15 -18.71 -20.99
N GLU A 272 0.12 -19.38 -21.49
CA GLU A 272 0.25 -20.41 -22.54
C GLU A 272 0.77 -19.82 -23.86
N SER A 273 0.39 -18.58 -24.17
CA SER A 273 0.88 -17.85 -25.35
C SER A 273 2.28 -17.26 -25.19
N SER A 274 2.86 -17.32 -23.99
CA SER A 274 4.12 -16.67 -23.67
C SER A 274 5.34 -17.56 -23.91
N THR A 275 6.51 -16.94 -24.03
CA THR A 275 7.79 -17.62 -24.21
C THR A 275 8.64 -17.56 -22.93
N PRO A 276 9.27 -18.66 -22.49
CA PRO A 276 10.22 -18.62 -21.39
C PRO A 276 11.37 -17.65 -21.66
N VAL A 277 11.74 -16.87 -20.65
CA VAL A 277 12.94 -16.01 -20.70
C VAL A 277 14.14 -16.84 -20.23
N ASP A 278 15.24 -16.77 -20.98
CA ASP A 278 16.52 -17.33 -20.56
C ASP A 278 17.11 -16.48 -19.43
N MET A 279 17.00 -17.00 -18.20
CA MET A 279 17.49 -16.32 -17.00
C MET A 279 18.99 -16.48 -16.82
N ASP A 280 19.60 -17.47 -17.47
CA ASP A 280 21.04 -17.77 -17.41
C ASP A 280 21.80 -17.10 -18.57
N ALA A 281 21.10 -16.52 -19.55
CA ALA A 281 21.69 -15.76 -20.64
C ALA A 281 22.47 -14.54 -20.11
N ALA A 282 23.79 -14.73 -19.96
CA ALA A 282 24.71 -13.69 -19.57
C ALA A 282 24.62 -12.51 -20.55
N ASP A 283 24.11 -11.36 -20.10
CA ASP A 283 24.33 -10.11 -20.78
C ASP A 283 25.76 -9.62 -20.44
N PRO A 284 26.71 -9.61 -21.40
CA PRO A 284 28.11 -9.27 -21.14
C PRO A 284 28.30 -7.81 -20.70
N ILE A 285 27.30 -6.95 -20.91
CA ILE A 285 27.30 -5.54 -20.48
C ILE A 285 26.71 -5.42 -19.05
N ALA A 286 25.74 -6.28 -18.72
CA ALA A 286 25.09 -6.35 -17.41
C ALA A 286 25.98 -6.89 -16.28
N ALA A 287 26.97 -7.72 -16.61
CA ALA A 287 27.83 -8.38 -15.63
C ALA A 287 28.71 -7.42 -14.79
N LYS A 288 28.79 -6.13 -15.16
CA LYS A 288 29.58 -5.12 -14.44
C LYS A 288 28.78 -3.95 -13.88
N THR A 289 27.47 -3.86 -14.14
CA THR A 289 26.66 -2.72 -13.67
C THR A 289 25.47 -3.24 -12.87
N LYS A 290 25.44 -2.91 -11.58
CA LYS A 290 24.35 -3.09 -10.65
C LYS A 290 23.37 -1.92 -10.74
N THR A 291 22.10 -2.20 -10.49
CA THR A 291 21.03 -1.20 -10.52
C THR A 291 20.26 -1.30 -9.23
N LEU A 292 20.05 -0.17 -8.57
CA LEU A 292 19.23 -0.03 -7.37
C LEU A 292 18.07 0.91 -7.69
N VAL A 293 16.84 0.44 -7.54
CA VAL A 293 15.64 1.26 -7.70
C VAL A 293 14.85 1.20 -6.42
N LEU A 294 14.58 2.36 -5.83
CA LEU A 294 13.85 2.51 -4.58
C LEU A 294 12.70 3.50 -4.80
N ALA A 295 11.59 3.33 -4.08
CA ALA A 295 10.38 4.09 -4.34
C ALA A 295 9.70 4.50 -3.04
N SER A 296 8.91 5.58 -3.07
CA SER A 296 8.11 6.00 -1.92
C SER A 296 7.06 4.93 -1.56
N SER A 297 7.02 4.60 -0.27
CA SER A 297 6.10 3.62 0.33
C SER A 297 6.01 3.86 1.84
N SER A 298 5.39 2.94 2.59
CA SER A 298 5.40 2.95 4.06
C SER A 298 6.79 2.81 4.68
N GLU A 299 7.84 2.53 3.89
CA GLU A 299 9.22 2.52 4.37
C GLU A 299 9.87 3.91 4.38
N THR A 300 9.25 4.92 3.77
CA THR A 300 9.64 6.31 3.98
C THR A 300 9.24 6.74 5.39
N GLU A 301 10.10 7.48 6.08
CA GLU A 301 9.82 7.97 7.43
C GLU A 301 9.49 9.47 7.39
N TYR A 302 8.67 9.96 8.31
CA TYR A 302 8.46 11.38 8.58
C TYR A 302 8.91 11.72 10.00
N TYR A 303 9.33 12.96 10.22
CA TYR A 303 9.73 13.47 11.53
C TYR A 303 8.50 14.01 12.27
N GLU A 304 8.19 13.42 13.42
CA GLU A 304 7.13 13.88 14.30
C GLU A 304 7.71 14.85 15.34
N THR A 305 7.35 16.13 15.21
CA THR A 305 7.91 17.21 16.04
C THR A 305 7.58 17.04 17.53
N ASP A 306 6.38 16.55 17.85
CA ASP A 306 5.92 16.43 19.24
C ASP A 306 6.67 15.34 20.02
N SER A 307 7.06 14.26 19.35
CA SER A 307 7.79 13.14 19.95
C SER A 307 9.30 13.18 19.68
N GLU A 308 9.75 14.08 18.79
CA GLU A 308 11.13 14.14 18.26
C GLU A 308 11.62 12.80 17.68
N THR A 309 10.71 12.02 17.11
CA THR A 309 11.02 10.69 16.54
C THR A 309 10.68 10.60 15.05
N TRP A 310 11.34 9.64 14.39
CA TRP A 310 11.02 9.26 13.02
C TRP A 310 9.98 8.15 13.02
N MET A 311 8.88 8.39 12.31
CA MET A 311 7.71 7.53 12.23
C MET A 311 7.50 7.10 10.78
N LYS A 312 6.95 5.90 10.54
CA LYS A 312 6.64 5.46 9.17
C LYS A 312 5.57 6.34 8.55
N ALA A 313 5.78 6.77 7.30
CA ALA A 313 4.79 7.50 6.53
C ALA A 313 3.58 6.62 6.19
N SER A 314 2.43 7.26 6.01
CA SER A 314 1.20 6.60 5.59
C SER A 314 1.00 6.76 4.08
N ILE A 315 0.46 5.74 3.43
CA ILE A 315 0.00 5.85 2.04
C ILE A 315 -1.22 6.78 2.03
N CYS A 316 -1.08 7.95 1.41
CA CYS A 316 -2.10 8.99 1.47
C CYS A 316 -3.10 8.90 0.29
N GLN A 317 -4.26 9.49 0.52
CA GLN A 317 -5.28 9.63 -0.50
C GLN A 317 -4.77 10.53 -1.62
N MET A 318 -4.84 10.04 -2.86
CA MET A 318 -4.51 10.85 -4.03
C MET A 318 -5.55 11.94 -4.26
N GLY A 319 -5.07 13.17 -4.45
CA GLY A 319 -5.86 14.29 -4.94
C GLY A 319 -6.43 14.04 -6.34
N SER A 320 -7.52 14.74 -6.65
CA SER A 320 -8.14 14.67 -7.98
C SER A 320 -7.21 15.26 -9.03
N GLY A 321 -6.80 14.46 -10.02
CA GLY A 321 -5.91 14.90 -11.10
C GLY A 321 -4.43 14.61 -10.86
N TRP A 322 -4.05 14.13 -9.68
CA TRP A 322 -2.69 13.71 -9.40
C TRP A 322 -2.24 12.55 -10.30
N ARG A 323 -0.97 12.59 -10.68
CA ARG A 323 -0.33 11.54 -11.49
C ARG A 323 0.58 10.67 -10.65
N ALA A 324 0.58 9.37 -10.91
CA ALA A 324 1.46 8.44 -10.23
C ALA A 324 2.88 8.44 -10.84
N ILE A 325 3.87 8.01 -10.05
CA ILE A 325 5.16 7.51 -10.53
C ILE A 325 5.12 6.00 -10.43
N LYS A 326 5.56 5.30 -11.48
CA LYS A 326 5.44 3.85 -11.56
C LYS A 326 6.30 3.16 -10.51
N GLY A 327 5.65 2.31 -9.72
CA GLY A 327 6.27 1.57 -8.62
C GLY A 327 6.37 2.34 -7.31
N SER A 328 5.80 3.54 -7.26
CA SER A 328 5.79 4.41 -6.10
C SER A 328 4.37 4.64 -5.60
N GLN A 329 4.23 4.92 -4.31
CA GLN A 329 2.97 5.28 -3.66
C GLN A 329 3.02 6.74 -3.21
N TRP A 330 1.87 7.41 -3.25
CA TRP A 330 1.73 8.72 -2.62
C TRP A 330 1.76 8.55 -1.10
N ILE A 331 2.61 9.32 -0.44
CA ILE A 331 2.84 9.23 1.00
C ILE A 331 2.64 10.58 1.68
N TRP A 332 2.16 10.53 2.93
CA TRP A 332 2.03 11.68 3.82
C TRP A 332 2.18 11.24 5.28
N VAL A 333 2.06 12.17 6.22
CA VAL A 333 2.10 11.85 7.66
C VAL A 333 0.86 11.07 8.13
N ARG A 334 -0.20 11.05 7.32
CA ARG A 334 -1.49 10.40 7.59
C ARG A 334 -2.21 10.08 6.27
N GLU A 335 -3.21 9.19 6.30
CA GLU A 335 -3.98 8.81 5.11
C GLU A 335 -4.70 9.99 4.45
N MET A 336 -5.32 10.87 5.26
CA MET A 336 -6.00 12.09 4.83
C MET A 336 -5.57 13.25 5.73
N VAL A 337 -5.29 14.40 5.11
CA VAL A 337 -4.99 15.66 5.78
C VAL A 337 -6.09 16.03 6.78
N SER A 338 -5.78 16.70 7.88
CA SER A 338 -6.86 17.18 8.77
C SER A 338 -7.52 18.45 8.21
N LEU A 339 -8.77 18.76 8.56
CA LEU A 339 -9.41 19.99 8.07
C LEU A 339 -8.67 21.26 8.50
N GLU A 340 -8.10 21.26 9.71
CA GLU A 340 -7.28 22.38 10.18
C GLU A 340 -6.00 22.50 9.35
N GLU A 341 -5.30 21.39 9.13
CA GLU A 341 -4.10 21.32 8.29
C GLU A 341 -4.38 21.79 6.85
N ALA A 342 -5.48 21.35 6.25
CA ALA A 342 -5.92 21.81 4.93
C ALA A 342 -6.13 23.34 4.89
N LYS A 343 -6.64 23.94 5.97
CA LYS A 343 -6.89 25.39 6.05
C LYS A 343 -5.66 26.22 6.32
N THR A 344 -4.74 25.71 7.14
CA THR A 344 -3.57 26.47 7.60
C THR A 344 -2.30 26.16 6.81
N GLY A 345 -2.31 25.09 6.03
CA GLY A 345 -1.11 24.50 5.48
C GLY A 345 -0.29 23.77 6.55
N SER A 346 0.75 23.07 6.11
CA SER A 346 1.67 22.36 6.98
C SER A 346 3.05 22.20 6.35
N GLN A 347 4.02 21.85 7.20
CA GLN A 347 5.38 21.54 6.78
C GLN A 347 5.85 20.29 7.50
N HIS A 348 6.29 19.30 6.74
CA HIS A 348 6.73 18.02 7.25
C HIS A 348 8.04 17.59 6.61
N LYS A 349 8.93 17.02 7.43
CA LYS A 349 10.19 16.44 6.97
C LYS A 349 10.02 14.94 6.82
N PHE A 350 10.39 14.44 5.65
CA PHE A 350 10.46 13.03 5.34
C PHE A 350 11.91 12.64 5.11
N ARG A 351 12.25 11.38 5.33
CA ARG A 351 13.54 10.82 4.95
C ARG A 351 13.41 9.41 4.43
N PHE A 352 14.41 9.04 3.66
CA PHE A 352 14.60 7.68 3.19
C PHE A 352 16.08 7.33 3.27
N LYS A 353 16.37 6.17 3.85
CA LYS A 353 17.72 5.66 4.02
C LYS A 353 17.94 4.44 3.15
N PHE A 354 19.11 4.35 2.55
CA PHE A 354 19.52 3.19 1.77
C PHE A 354 21.03 3.00 1.84
N ASP A 355 21.47 1.77 1.65
CA ASP A 355 22.88 1.42 1.59
C ASP A 355 23.30 1.17 0.13
N LEU A 356 24.47 1.68 -0.25
CA LEU A 356 25.05 1.46 -1.56
C LEU A 356 26.34 0.63 -1.41
N PRO A 357 26.32 -0.68 -1.76
CA PRO A 357 27.42 -1.60 -1.51
C PRO A 357 28.53 -1.47 -2.58
N ILE A 358 29.17 -0.30 -2.62
CA ILE A 358 30.29 0.02 -3.51
C ILE A 358 31.55 0.33 -2.71
N ASN A 359 32.68 -0.14 -3.21
CA ASN A 359 34.00 0.14 -2.60
C ASN A 359 34.68 1.37 -3.21
N ASN A 360 34.18 1.88 -4.34
CA ASN A 360 34.74 3.00 -5.07
C ASN A 360 33.62 3.99 -5.45
N PRO A 361 33.65 5.26 -5.01
CA PRO A 361 32.65 6.26 -5.40
C PRO A 361 32.54 6.48 -6.91
N ASN A 362 33.64 6.30 -7.66
CA ASN A 362 33.64 6.39 -9.12
C ASN A 362 32.95 5.20 -9.82
N ALA A 363 32.43 4.25 -9.04
CA ALA A 363 31.59 3.17 -9.54
C ALA A 363 30.18 3.64 -9.90
N ILE A 364 29.70 4.74 -9.32
CA ILE A 364 28.38 5.30 -9.63
C ILE A 364 28.43 5.84 -11.07
N ARG A 365 27.48 5.41 -11.89
CA ARG A 365 27.35 5.79 -13.30
C ARG A 365 26.21 6.75 -13.54
N GLN A 366 25.19 6.66 -12.71
CA GLN A 366 23.98 7.45 -12.79
C GLN A 366 23.26 7.36 -11.44
N ALA A 367 22.72 8.48 -10.95
CA ALA A 367 21.80 8.47 -9.83
C ALA A 367 20.74 9.55 -10.00
N ASP A 368 19.50 9.14 -10.22
CA ASP A 368 18.38 10.02 -10.53
C ASP A 368 17.21 9.81 -9.58
N ILE A 369 16.54 10.90 -9.20
CA ILE A 369 15.24 10.86 -8.53
C ILE A 369 14.16 11.40 -9.47
N LEU A 370 13.12 10.60 -9.68
CA LEU A 370 11.83 11.09 -10.16
C LEU A 370 11.00 11.57 -8.97
N LEU A 371 10.45 12.78 -9.00
CA LEU A 371 9.70 13.33 -7.87
C LEU A 371 8.46 14.12 -8.30
N ARG A 372 7.40 14.03 -7.48
CA ARG A 372 6.27 14.97 -7.46
C ARG A 372 5.85 15.23 -6.02
N SER A 373 5.30 16.40 -5.77
CA SER A 373 4.67 16.74 -4.50
C SER A 373 3.44 17.60 -4.73
N ASP A 374 2.60 17.62 -3.70
CA ASP A 374 1.55 18.60 -3.51
C ASP A 374 1.70 19.24 -2.11
N ASP A 375 2.12 20.51 -1.97
CA ASP A 375 2.42 21.47 -3.05
C ASP A 375 3.90 21.45 -3.44
N THR A 376 4.78 21.78 -2.49
CA THR A 376 6.19 22.04 -2.74
C THR A 376 7.08 21.15 -1.90
N CYS A 377 8.19 20.70 -2.48
CA CYS A 377 9.20 19.87 -1.87
C CYS A 377 10.59 20.48 -2.07
N HIS A 378 11.35 20.61 -1.00
CA HIS A 378 12.80 20.81 -1.02
C HIS A 378 13.49 19.48 -0.74
N ILE A 379 14.60 19.21 -1.42
CA ILE A 379 15.32 17.94 -1.23
C ILE A 379 16.73 18.19 -0.73
N SER A 380 17.22 17.27 0.09
CA SER A 380 18.63 17.18 0.45
C SER A 380 19.11 15.74 0.38
N VAL A 381 20.34 15.56 -0.09
CA VAL A 381 21.00 14.25 -0.18
C VAL A 381 22.25 14.33 0.67
N ASN A 382 22.39 13.44 1.66
CA ASN A 382 23.51 13.41 2.60
C ASN A 382 23.84 14.79 3.20
N ASN A 383 22.78 15.50 3.66
CA ASN A 383 22.82 16.86 4.23
C ASN A 383 23.20 17.98 3.24
N VAL A 384 23.32 17.70 1.94
CA VAL A 384 23.50 18.73 0.91
C VAL A 384 22.13 19.10 0.33
N SER A 385 21.68 20.32 0.59
CA SER A 385 20.39 20.83 0.10
C SER A 385 20.48 21.26 -1.37
N LEU A 386 19.52 20.81 -2.18
CA LEU A 386 19.34 21.30 -3.54
C LEU A 386 18.53 22.58 -3.53
N LYS A 387 18.98 23.59 -4.29
CA LYS A 387 18.41 24.94 -4.26
C LYS A 387 17.07 25.09 -5.00
N GLN A 388 16.57 24.03 -5.61
CA GLN A 388 15.35 24.05 -6.41
C GLN A 388 14.16 23.53 -5.62
N GLU A 389 13.01 24.16 -5.84
CA GLU A 389 11.71 23.74 -5.35
C GLU A 389 11.05 22.84 -6.38
N TYR A 390 10.49 21.74 -5.92
CA TYR A 390 9.80 20.77 -6.78
C TYR A 390 8.34 20.71 -6.37
N GLY A 391 7.42 20.92 -7.29
CA GLY A 391 5.98 20.90 -7.03
C GLY A 391 5.21 20.69 -8.32
N GLY A 392 4.10 19.95 -8.27
CA GLY A 392 3.33 19.62 -9.48
C GLY A 392 2.84 18.18 -9.51
N ALA A 393 1.93 17.85 -8.59
CA ALA A 393 1.28 16.55 -8.53
C ALA A 393 0.51 16.20 -9.82
N GLU A 394 -0.02 17.20 -10.51
CA GLU A 394 -0.83 17.06 -11.72
C GLU A 394 -0.05 17.12 -13.05
N TYR A 395 1.23 17.55 -13.01
CA TYR A 395 2.03 17.79 -14.21
C TYR A 395 2.20 16.52 -15.07
N PRO A 396 2.29 16.64 -16.41
CA PRO A 396 2.43 15.47 -17.26
C PRO A 396 3.62 14.56 -16.94
N ASP A 397 4.80 15.16 -16.78
CA ASP A 397 6.05 14.48 -16.48
C ASP A 397 6.49 14.81 -15.03
N PRO A 398 7.09 13.85 -14.28
CA PRO A 398 7.68 14.12 -12.97
C PRO A 398 8.99 14.92 -13.13
N PHE A 399 9.45 15.55 -12.06
CA PHE A 399 10.79 16.14 -12.05
C PHE A 399 11.83 15.03 -12.06
N LEU A 400 12.81 15.12 -12.97
CA LEU A 400 13.99 14.26 -13.00
C LEU A 400 15.15 15.05 -12.39
N ILE A 401 15.70 14.53 -11.30
CA ILE A 401 16.70 15.22 -10.49
C ILE A 401 17.95 14.35 -10.44
N ASP A 402 19.03 14.82 -11.04
CA ASP A 402 20.35 14.20 -10.96
C ASP A 402 20.94 14.45 -9.57
N ILE A 403 21.27 13.37 -8.88
CA ILE A 403 21.88 13.37 -7.56
C ILE A 403 23.23 12.66 -7.51
N GLU A 404 23.82 12.30 -8.64
CA GLU A 404 25.04 11.47 -8.75
C GLU A 404 26.16 11.98 -7.84
N GLN A 405 26.43 13.27 -7.91
CA GLN A 405 27.49 13.93 -7.14
C GLN A 405 27.27 13.98 -5.61
N PHE A 406 26.08 13.61 -5.13
CA PHE A 406 25.73 13.68 -3.71
C PHE A 406 25.60 12.30 -3.04
N VAL A 407 25.58 11.23 -3.82
CA VAL A 407 25.51 9.85 -3.32
C VAL A 407 26.92 9.35 -2.99
N GLN A 408 27.04 8.55 -1.93
CA GLN A 408 28.29 8.00 -1.44
C GLN A 408 28.24 6.47 -1.27
N ALA A 409 29.40 5.87 -1.03
CA ALA A 409 29.48 4.46 -0.62
C ALA A 409 28.87 4.24 0.78
N GLY A 410 28.18 3.12 0.99
CA GLY A 410 27.53 2.77 2.25
C GLY A 410 26.22 3.51 2.49
N GLU A 411 25.95 3.92 3.73
CA GLU A 411 24.69 4.56 4.10
C GLU A 411 24.53 5.94 3.43
N ASN A 412 23.37 6.12 2.81
CA ASN A 412 22.90 7.37 2.23
C ASN A 412 21.56 7.74 2.84
N THR A 413 21.32 9.05 2.99
CA THR A 413 20.03 9.59 3.43
C THR A 413 19.55 10.65 2.44
N ILE A 414 18.35 10.47 1.90
CA ILE A 414 17.63 11.52 1.18
C ILE A 414 16.57 12.07 2.12
N SER A 415 16.55 13.38 2.32
CA SER A 415 15.50 14.06 3.09
C SER A 415 14.67 14.97 2.19
N PHE A 416 13.37 14.97 2.41
CA PHE A 416 12.39 15.78 1.71
C PHE A 416 11.70 16.69 2.72
N GLU A 417 11.70 17.98 2.47
CA GLU A 417 10.92 18.94 3.25
C GLU A 417 9.72 19.34 2.40
N LEU A 418 8.55 18.81 2.75
CA LEU A 418 7.31 19.13 2.07
C LEU A 418 6.59 20.26 2.77
N ILE A 419 6.09 21.18 1.96
CA ILE A 419 5.27 22.32 2.36
C ILE A 419 3.95 22.17 1.61
N SER A 420 2.86 22.05 2.36
CA SER A 420 1.50 22.20 1.83
C SER A 420 1.00 23.60 2.15
N TYR A 421 0.56 24.31 1.12
CA TYR A 421 0.05 25.66 1.26
C TYR A 421 -1.36 25.65 1.83
N ALA A 422 -1.69 26.73 2.55
CA ALA A 422 -2.98 26.91 3.19
C ALA A 422 -4.09 27.09 2.15
N GLN A 423 -5.21 26.40 2.34
CA GLN A 423 -6.47 26.67 1.64
C GLN A 423 -7.56 27.08 2.65
N PRO A 424 -7.63 28.37 3.04
CA PRO A 424 -8.47 28.82 4.16
C PRO A 424 -9.97 28.55 4.00
N ASP A 425 -10.43 28.43 2.75
CA ASP A 425 -11.83 28.16 2.40
C ASP A 425 -12.16 26.65 2.27
N ALA A 426 -11.20 25.76 2.54
CA ALA A 426 -11.40 24.32 2.59
C ALA A 426 -12.54 23.97 3.57
N LYS A 427 -13.47 23.13 3.09
CA LYS A 427 -14.63 22.66 3.87
C LYS A 427 -14.44 21.22 4.31
N ASP A 428 -13.68 20.46 3.54
CA ASP A 428 -13.36 19.07 3.79
C ASP A 428 -11.84 18.83 3.63
N PRO A 429 -11.25 17.87 4.37
CA PRO A 429 -9.87 17.41 4.19
C PRO A 429 -9.39 17.22 2.75
N GLY A 430 -10.26 16.67 1.90
CA GLY A 430 -9.94 16.36 0.51
C GLY A 430 -9.93 17.57 -0.42
N ASP A 431 -10.33 18.75 0.06
CA ASP A 431 -10.27 19.98 -0.73
C ASP A 431 -8.82 20.43 -0.96
N ASN A 432 -7.93 20.12 -0.01
CA ASN A 432 -6.50 20.44 -0.07
C ASN A 432 -5.65 19.19 0.27
N PRO A 433 -5.56 18.21 -0.65
CA PRO A 433 -4.77 17.01 -0.42
C PRO A 433 -3.29 17.34 -0.43
N SER A 434 -2.49 16.63 0.36
CA SER A 434 -1.04 16.82 0.45
C SER A 434 -0.31 15.49 0.35
N GLY A 435 0.84 15.47 -0.33
CA GLY A 435 1.59 14.23 -0.50
C GLY A 435 2.89 14.36 -1.26
N LEU A 436 3.75 13.37 -1.08
CA LEU A 436 5.00 13.17 -1.82
C LEU A 436 4.93 11.84 -2.57
N ILE A 437 5.50 11.79 -3.77
CA ILE A 437 5.78 10.55 -4.46
C ILE A 437 7.16 10.66 -5.14
N TYR A 438 8.00 9.63 -4.97
CA TYR A 438 9.32 9.61 -5.60
C TYR A 438 9.75 8.21 -6.03
N ARG A 439 10.71 8.16 -6.96
CA ARG A 439 11.44 6.95 -7.36
C ARG A 439 12.90 7.28 -7.59
N LEU A 440 13.78 6.64 -6.84
CA LEU A 440 15.22 6.70 -6.99
C LEU A 440 15.70 5.60 -7.94
N HIS A 441 16.62 5.92 -8.83
CA HIS A 441 17.28 4.99 -9.74
C HIS A 441 18.79 5.25 -9.67
N ILE A 442 19.57 4.24 -9.30
CA ILE A 442 21.04 4.31 -9.22
C ILE A 442 21.62 3.17 -10.04
N GLU A 443 22.55 3.50 -10.93
CA GLU A 443 23.40 2.54 -11.64
C GLU A 443 24.84 2.65 -11.12
N TYR A 444 25.45 1.52 -10.78
CA TYR A 444 26.79 1.49 -10.20
C TYR A 444 27.53 0.19 -10.54
N SER A 445 28.86 0.18 -10.51
CA SER A 445 29.69 -0.99 -10.88
C SER A 445 30.39 -1.70 -9.74
#